data_AF-D4LUF1-F1
#
_entry.id   AF-D4LUF1-F1
#
_cell.length_a   1.000
_cell.length_b   1.000
_cell.length_c   1.000
_cell.angle_alpha   90.00
_cell.angle_beta   90.00
_cell.angle_gamma   90.00
#
_symmetry.space_group_name_H-M   'P 1'
#
loop_
_entity.id
_entity.type
_entity.pdbx_description
1 polymer ?
#
loop_
_entity_poly.entity_id
_entity_poly.type
_entity_poly.pdbx_seq_one_letter_code
_entity_poly.pdbx_strand_id
1 'polypeptide(L)'
;MKKFDFSKEFGNIDPKYISEAEGEWKGKKRVWTPSFWSKLAAACVILALISTVLSNPKVQAAIKNLALSIGETLGFQKEIESYTEVLNMSQTDHGITANLKEVVLDEGVLLFRVHAEIDNTEGNEQGKSEDISSFKNTGITLDMNKTTINGQKLDEYTSGEYSPYSVDDLLDEDADRDEKEYDRVQEYRFHAPTDLGENPEVHLVLNAFNYDDWEKSEAEFTFDFNISREKILKQTTNKELENISVETEEGTVTLKDIFLNKLQSSISADVPEKLFQKYDVELRGTDSKGNKVRYELKDDAETEAISRVWKFKTDFWRTCGSAGDDERPEIPDPDSEYLELQLYLKSDAIIENNVIKRYDLDDDTYAEEEGKVYDAGDDSEWKAVGEKMRIDIR
;
A
#
# COMPACT_ATOMS: atom_id res chain seq x y z
N MET A 1 1.76 12.95 -50.43
CA MET A 1 2.27 12.29 -49.21
C MET A 1 3.62 11.65 -49.53
N LYS A 2 4.68 11.99 -48.80
CA LYS A 2 6.00 11.34 -48.96
C LYS A 2 5.91 9.94 -48.36
N LYS A 3 6.19 8.90 -49.16
CA LYS A 3 6.26 7.51 -48.71
C LYS A 3 7.43 7.37 -47.73
N PHE A 4 7.13 6.81 -46.56
CA PHE A 4 8.10 6.41 -45.56
C PHE A 4 8.92 5.24 -46.13
N ASP A 5 10.25 5.36 -46.10
CA ASP A 5 11.17 4.35 -46.63
C ASP A 5 11.85 3.63 -45.46
N PHE A 6 11.25 2.52 -45.05
CA PHE A 6 11.68 1.68 -43.94
C PHE A 6 13.14 1.17 -44.08
N SER A 7 13.70 1.18 -45.28
CA SER A 7 15.08 0.70 -45.52
C SER A 7 16.17 1.66 -45.02
N LYS A 8 15.83 2.93 -44.75
CA LYS A 8 16.79 3.94 -44.29
C LYS A 8 16.99 4.01 -42.77
N GLU A 9 16.06 3.49 -41.98
CA GLU A 9 16.12 3.55 -40.51
C GLU A 9 16.70 2.26 -39.88
N PHE A 10 16.75 1.17 -40.64
CA PHE A 10 17.36 -0.11 -40.24
C PHE A 10 18.69 -0.44 -40.96
N GLY A 11 19.23 0.53 -41.70
CA GLY A 11 20.43 0.35 -42.51
C GLY A 11 21.72 0.38 -41.68
N ASN A 12 21.97 -0.66 -40.88
CA ASN A 12 23.29 -1.20 -40.51
C ASN A 12 23.14 -2.44 -39.60
N ILE A 13 22.30 -3.40 -39.99
CA ILE A 13 22.38 -4.74 -39.39
C ILE A 13 23.59 -5.43 -40.01
N ASP A 14 24.52 -5.89 -39.17
CA ASP A 14 25.70 -6.65 -39.59
C ASP A 14 25.24 -7.88 -40.43
N PRO A 15 25.75 -8.06 -41.67
CA PRO A 15 25.41 -9.18 -42.54
C PRO A 15 25.55 -10.56 -41.88
N LYS A 16 26.36 -10.67 -40.82
CA LYS A 16 26.47 -11.88 -40.00
C LYS A 16 25.12 -12.32 -39.43
N TYR A 17 24.32 -11.40 -38.88
CA TYR A 17 23.03 -11.72 -38.26
C TYR A 17 21.97 -12.09 -39.29
N ILE A 18 22.07 -11.55 -40.51
CA ILE A 18 21.21 -11.95 -41.64
C ILE A 18 21.57 -13.39 -42.07
N SER A 19 22.86 -13.71 -42.17
CA SER A 19 23.31 -15.06 -42.53
C SER A 19 22.98 -16.13 -41.49
N GLU A 20 22.96 -15.76 -40.20
CA GLU A 20 22.56 -16.64 -39.10
C GLU A 20 21.03 -16.85 -39.05
N ALA A 21 20.25 -15.86 -39.49
CA ALA A 21 18.78 -15.93 -39.56
C ALA A 21 18.24 -16.67 -40.80
N GLU A 22 18.99 -16.66 -41.92
CA GLU A 22 18.61 -17.35 -43.17
C GLU A 22 18.97 -18.86 -43.18
N GLY A 23 19.61 -19.38 -42.13
CA GLY A 23 19.94 -20.80 -42.01
C GLY A 23 18.72 -21.67 -41.71
N GLU A 24 18.57 -22.79 -42.44
CA GLU A 24 17.50 -23.77 -42.16
C GLU A 24 17.54 -24.27 -40.70
N TRP A 25 16.39 -24.17 -40.02
CA TRP A 25 16.22 -24.55 -38.63
C TRP A 25 16.40 -26.06 -38.43
N LYS A 26 17.61 -26.49 -38.03
CA LYS A 26 17.89 -27.90 -37.72
C LYS A 26 17.53 -28.20 -36.28
N GLY A 27 16.25 -28.52 -36.06
CA GLY A 27 15.74 -28.99 -34.78
C GLY A 27 16.52 -30.21 -34.27
N LYS A 28 17.32 -30.01 -33.21
CA LYS A 28 17.76 -31.11 -32.34
C LYS A 28 17.03 -30.96 -31.02
N LYS A 29 16.00 -31.80 -30.81
CA LYS A 29 15.42 -32.03 -29.48
C LYS A 29 16.52 -32.56 -28.55
N ARG A 30 16.97 -31.75 -27.60
CA ARG A 30 17.58 -32.23 -26.37
C ARG A 30 16.64 -31.87 -25.22
N VAL A 31 16.27 -32.89 -24.45
CA VAL A 31 15.59 -32.73 -23.16
C VAL A 31 16.51 -31.88 -22.29
N TRP A 32 16.03 -30.72 -21.87
CA TRP A 32 16.80 -29.74 -21.12
C TRP A 32 16.23 -29.61 -19.71
N THR A 33 17.00 -30.07 -18.73
CA THR A 33 16.83 -29.70 -17.33
C THR A 33 17.38 -28.26 -17.16
N PRO A 34 16.63 -27.33 -16.55
CA PRO A 34 17.10 -25.95 -16.43
C PRO A 34 18.28 -25.88 -15.45
N SER A 35 19.41 -25.38 -15.93
CA SER A 35 20.57 -25.01 -15.12
C SER A 35 20.41 -23.57 -14.65
N PHE A 36 20.75 -23.28 -13.41
CA PHE A 36 20.70 -21.96 -12.75
C PHE A 36 21.16 -20.77 -13.65
N TRP A 37 22.09 -21.01 -14.56
CA TRP A 37 22.63 -20.01 -15.50
C TRP A 37 21.64 -19.52 -16.58
N SER A 38 20.59 -20.27 -16.90
CA SER A 38 19.61 -19.85 -17.90
C SER A 38 18.54 -18.91 -17.38
N LYS A 39 18.27 -18.93 -16.07
CA LYS A 39 17.41 -17.94 -15.41
C LYS A 39 18.10 -16.57 -15.39
N LEU A 40 19.41 -16.56 -15.14
CA LEU A 40 20.22 -15.33 -15.16
C LEU A 40 20.30 -14.70 -16.56
N ALA A 41 20.45 -15.52 -17.61
CA ALA A 41 20.51 -15.04 -18.99
C ALA A 41 19.16 -14.48 -19.50
N ALA A 42 18.04 -15.08 -19.09
CA ALA A 42 16.70 -14.56 -19.40
C ALA A 42 16.43 -13.22 -18.68
N ALA A 43 16.83 -13.09 -17.42
CA ALA A 43 16.76 -11.84 -16.67
C ALA A 43 17.60 -10.72 -17.30
N CYS A 44 18.80 -11.03 -17.82
CA CYS A 44 19.63 -10.04 -18.54
C CYS A 44 19.02 -9.56 -19.86
N VAL A 45 18.27 -10.41 -20.58
CA VAL A 45 17.59 -10.03 -21.82
C VAL A 45 16.37 -9.15 -21.52
N ILE A 46 15.64 -9.43 -20.44
CA ILE A 46 14.53 -8.60 -19.96
C ILE A 46 15.05 -7.21 -19.53
N LEU A 47 16.14 -7.14 -18.75
CA LEU A 47 16.78 -5.86 -18.38
C LEU A 47 17.32 -5.07 -19.58
N ALA A 48 17.84 -5.75 -20.61
CA ALA A 48 18.31 -5.10 -21.83
C ALA A 48 17.17 -4.57 -22.72
N LEU A 49 16.02 -5.24 -22.72
CA LEU A 49 14.80 -4.76 -23.39
C LEU A 49 14.18 -3.57 -22.64
N ILE A 50 14.20 -3.57 -21.30
CA ILE A 50 13.81 -2.41 -20.46
C ILE A 50 14.73 -1.21 -20.75
N SER A 51 16.06 -1.42 -20.85
CA SER A 51 17.04 -0.35 -21.12
C SER A 51 16.88 0.29 -22.51
N THR A 52 16.49 -0.47 -23.52
CA THR A 52 16.36 0.04 -24.90
C THR A 52 15.06 0.81 -25.12
N VAL A 53 13.98 0.48 -24.41
CA VAL A 53 12.72 1.26 -24.41
C VAL A 53 12.91 2.61 -23.68
N LEU A 54 13.72 2.64 -22.61
CA LEU A 54 14.02 3.85 -21.81
C LEU A 54 14.93 4.88 -22.51
N SER A 55 15.61 4.51 -23.60
CA SER A 55 16.55 5.39 -24.29
C SER A 55 15.91 6.29 -25.37
N ASN A 56 14.58 6.21 -25.56
CA ASN A 56 13.88 7.02 -26.54
C ASN A 56 13.31 8.31 -25.91
N PRO A 57 13.84 9.51 -26.26
CA PRO A 57 13.37 10.77 -25.70
C PRO A 57 11.90 11.06 -26.02
N LYS A 58 11.32 10.43 -27.04
CA LYS A 58 9.89 10.56 -27.38
C LYS A 58 8.99 9.70 -26.49
N VAL A 59 9.50 8.61 -25.92
CA VAL A 59 8.77 7.77 -24.93
C VAL A 59 8.79 8.47 -23.57
N GLN A 60 9.93 9.04 -23.15
CA GLN A 60 9.99 9.88 -21.94
C GLN A 60 9.11 11.13 -22.01
N ALA A 61 8.95 11.74 -23.19
CA ALA A 61 8.10 12.90 -23.38
C ALA A 61 6.60 12.57 -23.46
N ALA A 62 6.24 11.31 -23.76
CA ALA A 62 4.85 10.84 -23.81
C ALA A 62 4.35 10.25 -22.47
N ILE A 63 5.25 9.92 -21.54
CA ILE A 63 4.91 9.63 -20.13
C ILE A 63 4.46 10.91 -19.39
N LYS A 64 4.75 12.09 -19.96
CA LYS A 64 4.13 13.34 -19.53
C LYS A 64 2.75 13.48 -20.17
N ASN A 65 1.74 12.90 -19.54
CA ASN A 65 0.42 13.50 -19.42
C ASN A 65 -0.35 12.85 -18.26
N LEU A 66 -0.47 13.62 -17.18
CA LEU A 66 -1.64 13.69 -16.29
C LEU A 66 -2.11 12.39 -15.62
N ALA A 67 -1.30 11.80 -14.76
CA ALA A 67 -1.88 11.20 -13.55
C ALA A 67 -0.86 11.20 -12.40
N LEU A 68 -1.36 11.61 -11.23
CA LEU A 68 -0.58 11.92 -10.03
C LEU A 68 0.32 10.74 -9.60
N SER A 69 1.52 11.04 -9.11
CA SER A 69 2.38 10.02 -8.45
C SER A 69 1.73 9.47 -7.17
N ILE A 70 2.26 8.38 -6.60
CA ILE A 70 1.83 7.90 -5.26
C ILE A 70 1.88 9.05 -4.25
N GLY A 71 2.98 9.82 -4.26
CA GLY A 71 3.15 10.93 -3.32
C GLY A 71 2.11 12.03 -3.52
N GLU A 72 1.86 12.43 -4.76
CA GLU A 72 0.85 13.46 -5.06
C GLU A 72 -0.58 12.98 -4.74
N THR A 73 -0.89 11.72 -5.02
CA THR A 73 -2.21 11.12 -4.76
C THR A 73 -2.53 11.07 -3.27
N LEU A 74 -1.52 10.78 -2.45
CA LEU A 74 -1.65 10.71 -0.99
C LEU A 74 -1.35 12.06 -0.29
N GLY A 75 -1.16 13.14 -1.04
CA GLY A 75 -0.88 14.47 -0.47
C GLY A 75 0.54 14.66 0.10
N PHE A 76 1.45 13.70 -0.08
CA PHE A 76 2.89 13.86 0.16
C PHE A 76 3.48 14.74 -0.95
N GLN A 77 3.44 16.07 -0.80
CA GLN A 77 3.97 17.04 -1.78
C GLN A 77 5.46 16.80 -2.13
N LYS A 78 5.73 15.82 -3.00
CA LYS A 78 7.05 15.32 -3.43
C LYS A 78 7.94 14.76 -2.33
N GLU A 79 7.37 14.44 -1.18
CA GLU A 79 8.15 14.08 0.00
C GLU A 79 8.64 12.62 -0.03
N ILE A 80 7.91 11.75 -0.72
CA ILE A 80 8.20 10.30 -0.77
C ILE A 80 8.79 9.84 -2.11
N GLU A 81 8.97 10.74 -3.09
CA GLU A 81 9.55 10.41 -4.41
C GLU A 81 10.95 9.76 -4.29
N SER A 82 11.67 10.04 -3.20
CA SER A 82 12.94 9.37 -2.91
C SER A 82 12.77 7.87 -2.69
N TYR A 83 11.66 7.41 -2.12
CA TYR A 83 11.37 6.01 -1.80
C TYR A 83 10.66 5.25 -2.92
N THR A 84 10.11 5.98 -3.89
CA THR A 84 9.35 5.40 -5.00
C THR A 84 10.28 4.79 -6.03
N GLU A 85 10.05 3.51 -6.33
CA GLU A 85 10.66 2.83 -7.45
C GLU A 85 9.68 2.82 -8.63
N VAL A 86 10.14 3.30 -9.79
CA VAL A 86 9.36 3.33 -11.03
C VAL A 86 9.65 2.07 -11.82
N LEU A 87 8.66 1.18 -11.95
CA LEU A 87 8.82 -0.14 -12.57
C LEU A 87 8.29 -0.18 -14.01
N ASN A 88 7.18 0.52 -14.30
CA ASN A 88 6.47 0.52 -15.60
C ASN A 88 6.37 -0.88 -16.24
N MET A 89 6.00 -1.89 -15.45
CA MET A 89 5.80 -3.25 -15.92
C MET A 89 4.36 -3.43 -16.38
N SER A 90 4.14 -4.08 -17.53
CA SER A 90 2.79 -4.38 -18.02
C SER A 90 2.55 -5.88 -18.13
N GLN A 91 1.32 -6.31 -17.83
CA GLN A 91 0.77 -7.63 -18.12
C GLN A 91 -0.58 -7.48 -18.79
N THR A 92 -0.88 -8.37 -19.73
CA THR A 92 -2.17 -8.39 -20.42
C THR A 92 -2.81 -9.75 -20.24
N ASP A 93 -4.04 -9.76 -19.74
CA ASP A 93 -4.83 -10.97 -19.56
C ASP A 93 -6.31 -10.68 -19.82
N HIS A 94 -6.99 -11.59 -20.52
CA HIS A 94 -8.41 -11.46 -20.90
C HIS A 94 -8.84 -10.09 -21.47
N GLY A 95 -7.97 -9.44 -22.26
CA GLY A 95 -8.26 -8.14 -22.89
C GLY A 95 -8.07 -6.92 -21.99
N ILE A 96 -7.56 -7.12 -20.77
CA ILE A 96 -7.15 -6.04 -19.86
C ILE A 96 -5.63 -5.98 -19.84
N THR A 97 -5.07 -4.79 -20.04
CA THR A 97 -3.64 -4.53 -19.87
C THR A 97 -3.43 -3.75 -18.59
N ALA A 98 -2.86 -4.37 -17.56
CA ALA A 98 -2.49 -3.73 -16.29
C ALA A 98 -1.01 -3.34 -16.28
N ASN A 99 -0.73 -2.09 -15.89
CA ASN A 99 0.59 -1.49 -15.77
C ASN A 99 0.88 -1.11 -14.32
N LEU A 100 1.92 -1.71 -13.74
CA LEU A 100 2.48 -1.35 -12.45
C LEU A 100 3.48 -0.21 -12.65
N LYS A 101 3.07 1.02 -12.29
CA LYS A 101 3.83 2.24 -12.56
C LYS A 101 4.88 2.51 -11.48
N GLU A 102 4.44 2.56 -10.23
CA GLU A 102 5.23 2.98 -9.07
C GLU A 102 5.00 2.01 -7.91
N VAL A 103 6.03 1.77 -7.10
CA VAL A 103 5.94 0.98 -5.86
C VAL A 103 6.78 1.63 -4.76
N VAL A 104 6.31 1.54 -3.52
CA VAL A 104 7.06 1.84 -2.30
C VAL A 104 6.84 0.68 -1.33
N LEU A 105 7.92 0.20 -0.72
CA LEU A 105 7.87 -0.86 0.29
C LEU A 105 8.64 -0.45 1.54
N ASP A 106 7.95 -0.45 2.67
CA ASP A 106 8.50 -0.24 4.00
C ASP A 106 8.14 -1.39 4.94
N GLU A 107 8.60 -1.33 6.19
CA GLU A 107 8.19 -2.27 7.24
C GLU A 107 6.67 -2.19 7.45
N GLY A 108 5.94 -3.20 6.97
CA GLY A 108 4.49 -3.30 7.19
C GLY A 108 3.65 -2.38 6.31
N VAL A 109 4.22 -1.77 5.27
CA VAL A 109 3.50 -0.93 4.30
C VAL A 109 3.95 -1.23 2.88
N LEU A 110 3.00 -1.59 2.03
CA LEU A 110 3.17 -1.73 0.58
C LEU A 110 2.24 -0.73 -0.11
N LEU A 111 2.83 0.18 -0.87
CA LEU A 111 2.11 1.13 -1.72
C LEU A 111 2.46 0.87 -3.17
N PHE A 112 1.47 0.84 -4.04
CA PHE A 112 1.73 0.76 -5.47
C PHE A 112 0.69 1.48 -6.29
N ARG A 113 1.08 1.91 -7.48
CA ARG A 113 0.20 2.52 -8.47
C ARG A 113 -0.02 1.57 -9.62
N VAL A 114 -1.28 1.28 -9.88
CA VAL A 114 -1.74 0.45 -11.00
C VAL A 114 -2.56 1.30 -11.95
N HIS A 115 -2.23 1.17 -13.24
CA HIS A 115 -2.99 1.73 -14.34
C HIS A 115 -3.40 0.59 -15.27
N ALA A 116 -4.69 0.38 -15.50
CA ALA A 116 -5.16 -0.65 -16.40
C ALA A 116 -6.09 -0.08 -17.47
N GLU A 117 -6.02 -0.68 -18.66
CA GLU A 117 -6.82 -0.31 -19.82
C GLU A 117 -7.48 -1.56 -20.40
N ILE A 118 -8.69 -1.42 -20.93
CA ILE A 118 -9.38 -2.49 -21.68
C ILE A 118 -9.08 -2.33 -23.18
N ASP A 119 -8.43 -3.32 -23.77
CA ASP A 119 -8.10 -3.36 -25.18
C ASP A 119 -9.35 -3.65 -26.03
N ASN A 120 -9.87 -2.61 -26.71
CA ASN A 120 -10.95 -2.75 -27.69
C ASN A 120 -10.45 -3.27 -29.04
N THR A 121 -9.69 -4.35 -29.09
CA THR A 121 -9.50 -5.01 -30.39
C THR A 121 -10.82 -5.67 -30.80
N GLU A 122 -11.58 -4.96 -31.64
CA GLU A 122 -12.75 -5.50 -32.33
C GLU A 122 -12.43 -6.88 -32.91
N GLY A 123 -13.09 -7.92 -32.35
CA GLY A 123 -13.17 -9.24 -32.96
C GLY A 123 -11.96 -10.15 -32.75
N ASN A 124 -11.84 -10.76 -31.58
CA ASN A 124 -11.33 -12.13 -31.54
C ASN A 124 -12.50 -13.07 -31.90
N GLU A 125 -12.47 -13.58 -33.13
CA GLU A 125 -13.28 -14.72 -33.60
C GLU A 125 -12.89 -16.00 -32.83
N GLN A 126 -13.13 -16.04 -31.52
CA GLN A 126 -13.15 -17.28 -30.76
C GLN A 126 -13.87 -17.01 -29.45
N GLY A 127 -15.19 -17.17 -29.49
CA GLY A 127 -16.04 -17.02 -28.32
C GLY A 127 -15.49 -17.81 -27.14
N LYS A 128 -15.14 -17.08 -26.07
CA LYS A 128 -15.10 -17.48 -24.65
C LYS A 128 -14.45 -16.37 -23.81
N SER A 129 -15.25 -15.40 -23.41
CA SER A 129 -15.40 -14.87 -22.05
C SER A 129 -16.52 -13.83 -22.13
N GLU A 130 -17.23 -13.54 -21.04
CA GLU A 130 -18.02 -12.32 -20.98
C GLU A 130 -17.00 -11.17 -20.95
N ASP A 131 -16.79 -10.52 -22.08
CA ASP A 131 -15.71 -9.54 -22.24
C ASP A 131 -15.92 -8.38 -21.25
N ILE A 132 -14.97 -8.17 -20.33
CA ILE A 132 -14.96 -6.99 -19.48
C ILE A 132 -14.92 -5.79 -20.43
N SER A 133 -16.00 -5.02 -20.43
CA SER A 133 -16.19 -3.89 -21.34
C SER A 133 -16.05 -2.53 -20.66
N SER A 134 -16.00 -2.53 -19.32
CA SER A 134 -15.78 -1.35 -18.48
C SER A 134 -15.30 -1.73 -17.07
N PHE A 135 -14.59 -0.80 -16.42
CA PHE A 135 -14.24 -0.79 -15.00
C PHE A 135 -15.33 -0.20 -14.09
N LYS A 136 -16.51 0.14 -14.61
CA LYS A 136 -17.63 0.66 -13.78
C LYS A 136 -18.01 -0.29 -12.65
N ASN A 137 -17.99 -1.59 -12.92
CA ASN A 137 -18.28 -2.63 -11.95
C ASN A 137 -17.13 -3.64 -11.81
N THR A 138 -15.90 -3.21 -12.15
CA THR A 138 -14.71 -4.06 -12.07
C THR A 138 -13.63 -3.33 -11.29
N GLY A 139 -13.14 -3.96 -10.23
CA GLY A 139 -11.97 -3.51 -9.47
C GLY A 139 -10.74 -4.32 -9.84
N ILE A 140 -9.55 -3.75 -9.58
CA ILE A 140 -8.30 -4.50 -9.55
C ILE A 140 -7.79 -4.46 -8.12
N THR A 141 -7.52 -5.61 -7.52
CA THR A 141 -7.05 -5.68 -6.12
C THR A 141 -5.95 -6.72 -5.98
N LEU A 142 -5.15 -6.59 -4.93
CA LEU A 142 -4.08 -7.51 -4.59
C LEU A 142 -4.64 -8.86 -4.14
N ASP A 143 -4.14 -9.95 -4.73
CA ASP A 143 -4.40 -11.31 -4.26
C ASP A 143 -3.50 -11.61 -3.07
N MET A 144 -4.05 -11.44 -1.86
CA MET A 144 -3.34 -11.67 -0.60
C MET A 144 -2.86 -13.11 -0.42
N ASN A 145 -3.51 -14.08 -1.06
CA ASN A 145 -3.17 -15.49 -0.92
C ASN A 145 -1.96 -15.89 -1.77
N LYS A 146 -1.75 -15.19 -2.88
CA LYS A 146 -0.67 -15.45 -3.84
C LYS A 146 0.49 -14.48 -3.71
N THR A 147 0.23 -13.24 -3.32
CA THR A 147 1.27 -12.22 -3.16
C THR A 147 2.24 -12.58 -2.02
N THR A 148 3.53 -12.44 -2.28
CA THR A 148 4.57 -12.67 -1.27
C THR A 148 5.69 -11.65 -1.33
N ILE A 149 6.33 -11.40 -0.19
CA ILE A 149 7.57 -10.64 -0.08
C ILE A 149 8.62 -11.56 0.56
N ASN A 150 9.77 -11.73 -0.08
CA ASN A 150 10.79 -12.72 0.28
C ASN A 150 10.22 -14.15 0.42
N GLY A 151 9.19 -14.48 -0.38
CA GLY A 151 8.48 -15.75 -0.32
C GLY A 151 7.58 -15.94 0.91
N GLN A 152 7.40 -14.91 1.74
CA GLN A 152 6.49 -14.89 2.88
C GLN A 152 5.17 -14.23 2.50
N LYS A 153 4.06 -14.80 2.97
CA LYS A 153 2.73 -14.22 2.79
C LYS A 153 2.58 -12.96 3.65
N LEU A 154 1.75 -12.05 3.17
CA LEU A 154 1.39 -10.85 3.90
C LEU A 154 0.26 -11.16 4.88
N ASP A 155 0.40 -10.70 6.12
CA ASP A 155 -0.67 -10.70 7.12
C ASP A 155 -1.29 -9.30 7.18
N GLU A 156 -2.18 -9.00 6.23
CA GLU A 156 -2.83 -7.70 6.13
C GLU A 156 -3.81 -7.48 7.28
N TYR A 157 -3.75 -6.29 7.87
CA TYR A 157 -4.77 -5.84 8.83
C TYR A 157 -5.57 -4.64 8.32
N THR A 158 -5.12 -3.98 7.26
CA THR A 158 -5.89 -2.92 6.59
C THR A 158 -5.34 -2.63 5.19
N SER A 159 -6.22 -2.17 4.31
CA SER A 159 -5.89 -1.65 2.99
C SER A 159 -6.76 -0.46 2.63
N GLY A 160 -6.36 0.25 1.59
CA GLY A 160 -7.22 1.21 0.93
C GLY A 160 -6.75 1.58 -0.46
N GLU A 161 -7.66 2.23 -1.19
CA GLU A 161 -7.51 2.52 -2.61
C GLU A 161 -7.84 3.99 -2.85
N TYR A 162 -6.97 4.67 -3.58
CA TYR A 162 -7.02 6.11 -3.77
C TYR A 162 -7.05 6.46 -5.24
N SER A 163 -8.04 7.29 -5.60
CA SER A 163 -8.13 7.90 -6.91
C SER A 163 -7.17 9.09 -6.99
N PRO A 164 -6.33 9.19 -8.04
CA PRO A 164 -5.54 10.39 -8.31
C PRO A 164 -6.41 11.56 -8.77
N TYR A 165 -7.71 11.36 -8.97
CA TYR A 165 -8.69 12.37 -9.35
C TYR A 165 -9.52 12.81 -8.15
N SER A 166 -9.90 14.09 -8.11
CA SER A 166 -10.72 14.63 -7.02
C SER A 166 -12.12 14.02 -6.98
N VAL A 167 -12.80 14.13 -5.84
CA VAL A 167 -14.20 13.69 -5.69
C VAL A 167 -15.11 14.48 -6.63
N ASP A 168 -14.87 15.78 -6.81
CA ASP A 168 -15.64 16.60 -7.74
C ASP A 168 -15.46 16.10 -9.18
N ASP A 169 -14.24 15.74 -9.59
CA ASP A 169 -13.99 15.13 -10.91
C ASP A 169 -14.60 13.72 -11.02
N LEU A 170 -14.83 13.01 -9.91
CA LEU A 170 -15.41 11.66 -9.86
C LEU A 170 -16.94 11.70 -9.97
N LEU A 171 -17.55 12.77 -9.45
CA LEU A 171 -19.01 12.96 -9.40
C LEU A 171 -19.54 13.80 -10.57
N ASP A 172 -18.65 14.38 -11.40
CA ASP A 172 -19.04 15.08 -12.61
C ASP A 172 -19.51 14.07 -13.68
N GLU A 173 -20.83 13.96 -13.87
CA GLU A 173 -21.45 13.12 -14.90
C GLU A 173 -21.06 13.54 -16.33
N ASP A 174 -20.59 14.78 -16.52
CA ASP A 174 -20.08 15.31 -17.79
C ASP A 174 -18.56 15.09 -17.96
N ALA A 175 -17.85 14.61 -16.93
CA ALA A 175 -16.47 14.19 -17.10
C ALA A 175 -16.46 12.90 -17.93
N ASP A 176 -16.03 13.00 -19.19
CA ASP A 176 -15.73 11.88 -20.09
C ASP A 176 -14.59 11.01 -19.52
N ARG A 177 -14.82 10.34 -18.38
CA ARG A 177 -13.94 9.29 -17.87
C ARG A 177 -14.11 8.10 -18.78
N ASP A 178 -13.01 7.68 -19.39
CA ASP A 178 -13.03 6.43 -20.12
C ASP A 178 -13.31 5.32 -19.11
N GLU A 179 -14.52 4.76 -19.17
CA GLU A 179 -14.94 3.63 -18.35
C GLU A 179 -14.04 2.41 -18.57
N LYS A 180 -13.10 2.48 -19.51
CA LYS A 180 -12.11 1.46 -19.85
C LYS A 180 -10.74 1.72 -19.26
N GLU A 181 -10.58 2.78 -18.48
CA GLU A 181 -9.35 3.07 -17.75
C GLU A 181 -9.57 2.93 -16.23
N TYR A 182 -8.60 2.31 -15.57
CA TYR A 182 -8.51 2.18 -14.11
C TYR A 182 -7.15 2.73 -13.68
N ASP A 183 -7.10 3.81 -12.91
CA ASP A 183 -5.84 4.36 -12.39
C ASP A 183 -5.99 4.65 -10.90
N ARG A 184 -5.23 3.92 -10.07
CA ARG A 184 -5.37 3.92 -8.61
C ARG A 184 -4.04 3.70 -7.91
N VAL A 185 -3.89 4.36 -6.77
CA VAL A 185 -2.86 4.04 -5.78
C VAL A 185 -3.50 3.13 -4.74
N GLN A 186 -2.86 2.00 -4.47
CA GLN A 186 -3.32 1.05 -3.46
C GLN A 186 -2.31 0.99 -2.32
N GLU A 187 -2.85 0.93 -1.11
CA GLU A 187 -2.12 0.83 0.15
C GLU A 187 -2.51 -0.45 0.86
N TYR A 188 -1.52 -1.24 1.24
CA TYR A 188 -1.69 -2.42 2.08
C TYR A 188 -0.78 -2.28 3.29
N ARG A 189 -1.36 -2.42 4.47
CA ARG A 189 -0.62 -2.50 5.73
C ARG A 189 -0.74 -3.88 6.33
N PHE A 190 0.40 -4.42 6.70
CA PHE A 190 0.53 -5.81 7.14
C PHE A 190 1.42 -5.89 8.36
N HIS A 191 1.22 -6.92 9.19
CA HIS A 191 2.15 -7.26 10.25
C HIS A 191 3.45 -7.71 9.57
N ALA A 192 4.46 -6.84 9.59
CA ALA A 192 5.69 -7.07 8.85
C ALA A 192 6.39 -8.33 9.39
N PRO A 193 6.75 -9.31 8.54
CA PRO A 193 7.71 -10.30 8.96
C PRO A 193 9.02 -9.58 9.31
N THR A 194 9.67 -10.01 10.39
CA THR A 194 10.85 -9.32 10.94
C THR A 194 11.94 -9.09 9.88
N ASP A 195 12.21 -7.83 9.57
CA ASP A 195 13.26 -7.31 8.67
C ASP A 195 13.17 -7.79 7.20
N LEU A 196 12.57 -6.93 6.34
CA LEU A 196 12.50 -7.20 4.90
C LEU A 196 13.87 -7.07 4.17
N GLY A 197 14.89 -6.53 4.84
CA GLY A 197 16.20 -6.26 4.26
C GLY A 197 16.23 -5.08 3.27
N GLU A 198 17.39 -4.89 2.62
CA GLU A 198 17.62 -3.75 1.70
C GLU A 198 17.04 -3.95 0.29
N ASN A 199 16.91 -5.19 -0.18
CA ASN A 199 16.45 -5.50 -1.54
C ASN A 199 15.52 -6.74 -1.54
N PRO A 200 14.32 -6.65 -0.95
CA PRO A 200 13.39 -7.76 -0.94
C PRO A 200 12.90 -8.14 -2.34
N GLU A 201 12.65 -9.45 -2.51
CA GLU A 201 11.99 -10.02 -3.68
C GLU A 201 10.46 -9.91 -3.49
N VAL A 202 9.78 -9.29 -4.45
CA VAL A 202 8.32 -9.12 -4.41
C VAL A 202 7.70 -9.91 -5.55
N HIS A 203 6.80 -10.82 -5.19
CA HIS A 203 5.90 -11.51 -6.10
C HIS A 203 4.51 -10.92 -5.89
N LEU A 204 4.14 -9.94 -6.71
CA LEU A 204 2.87 -9.21 -6.64
C LEU A 204 1.86 -9.84 -7.59
N VAL A 205 0.71 -10.25 -7.06
CA VAL A 205 -0.40 -10.76 -7.88
C VAL A 205 -1.60 -9.84 -7.71
N LEU A 206 -2.10 -9.31 -8.82
CA LEU A 206 -3.31 -8.50 -8.87
C LEU A 206 -4.38 -9.25 -9.66
N ASN A 207 -5.62 -9.18 -9.21
CA ASN A 207 -6.75 -9.78 -9.89
C ASN A 207 -7.77 -8.71 -10.25
N ALA A 208 -8.32 -8.80 -11.46
CA ALA A 208 -9.52 -8.07 -11.84
C ALA A 208 -10.75 -8.89 -11.42
N PHE A 209 -11.71 -8.25 -10.75
CA PHE A 209 -12.95 -8.90 -10.32
C PHE A 209 -14.16 -8.04 -10.66
N ASN A 210 -15.26 -8.69 -11.01
CA ASN A 210 -16.56 -8.05 -11.05
C ASN A 210 -17.11 -7.92 -9.62
N TYR A 211 -17.58 -6.73 -9.23
CA TYR A 211 -18.18 -6.56 -7.90
C TYR A 211 -19.45 -7.38 -7.69
N ASP A 212 -20.15 -7.77 -8.76
CA ASP A 212 -21.30 -8.67 -8.70
C ASP A 212 -20.90 -10.14 -8.46
N ASP A 213 -19.66 -10.53 -8.78
CA ASP A 213 -19.12 -11.90 -8.64
C ASP A 213 -17.65 -11.86 -8.17
N TRP A 214 -17.46 -11.49 -6.91
CA TRP A 214 -16.14 -11.34 -6.28
C TRP A 214 -15.42 -12.68 -6.04
N GLU A 215 -16.10 -13.82 -6.15
CA GLU A 215 -15.52 -15.15 -5.92
C GLU A 215 -14.62 -15.60 -7.09
N LYS A 216 -14.78 -14.99 -8.27
CA LYS A 216 -14.10 -15.39 -9.49
C LYS A 216 -13.33 -14.22 -10.11
N SER A 217 -12.00 -14.36 -10.19
CA SER A 217 -11.18 -13.43 -10.94
C SER A 217 -11.47 -13.54 -12.43
N GLU A 218 -11.68 -12.40 -13.08
CA GLU A 218 -11.86 -12.31 -14.52
C GLU A 218 -10.53 -12.18 -15.27
N ALA A 219 -9.51 -11.62 -14.61
CA ALA A 219 -8.14 -11.58 -15.11
C ALA A 219 -7.15 -11.62 -13.94
N GLU A 220 -5.95 -12.14 -14.19
CA GLU A 220 -4.84 -12.20 -13.21
C GLU A 220 -3.56 -11.63 -13.79
N PHE A 221 -2.88 -10.78 -13.01
CA PHE A 221 -1.64 -10.11 -13.39
C PHE A 221 -0.57 -10.42 -12.36
N THR A 222 0.54 -11.00 -12.81
CA THR A 222 1.69 -11.33 -11.94
C THR A 222 2.90 -10.46 -12.29
N PHE A 223 3.49 -9.84 -11.27
CA PHE A 223 4.69 -9.03 -11.36
C PHE A 223 5.75 -9.52 -10.38
N ASP A 224 6.89 -9.95 -10.92
CA ASP A 224 8.06 -10.35 -10.13
C ASP A 224 9.15 -9.28 -10.25
N PHE A 225 9.57 -8.70 -9.13
CA PHE A 225 10.61 -7.68 -9.10
C PHE A 225 11.36 -7.66 -7.76
N ASN A 226 12.52 -7.00 -7.74
CA ASN A 226 13.18 -6.62 -6.49
C ASN A 226 13.00 -5.12 -6.31
N ILE A 227 12.83 -4.65 -5.08
CA ILE A 227 12.71 -3.22 -4.77
C ILE A 227 13.84 -2.77 -3.84
N SER A 228 14.47 -1.64 -4.15
CA SER A 228 15.53 -1.09 -3.30
C SER A 228 14.97 -0.27 -2.15
N ARG A 229 15.24 -0.71 -0.91
CA ARG A 229 14.86 -0.02 0.33
C ARG A 229 15.96 0.86 0.92
N GLU A 230 17.10 1.01 0.26
CA GLU A 230 18.25 1.74 0.82
C GLU A 230 17.93 3.17 1.28
N LYS A 231 17.14 3.91 0.49
CA LYS A 231 16.82 5.30 0.79
C LYS A 231 15.85 5.43 1.95
N ILE A 232 14.80 4.60 1.99
CA ILE A 232 13.84 4.63 3.09
C ILE A 232 14.51 4.21 4.40
N LEU A 233 15.33 3.15 4.39
CA LEU A 233 16.09 2.72 5.55
C LEU A 233 17.03 3.81 6.08
N LYS A 234 17.70 4.59 5.21
CA LYS A 234 18.55 5.72 5.61
C LYS A 234 17.76 6.91 6.19
N GLN A 235 16.49 7.06 5.81
CA GLN A 235 15.64 8.17 6.24
C GLN A 235 14.66 7.77 7.35
N THR A 236 14.67 6.51 7.77
CA THR A 236 13.93 5.99 8.91
C THR A 236 14.72 6.18 10.20
N THR A 237 14.09 6.80 11.19
CA THR A 237 14.53 6.76 12.58
C THR A 237 13.99 5.48 13.21
N ASN A 238 14.88 4.61 13.65
CA ASN A 238 14.56 3.45 14.47
C ASN A 238 15.47 3.48 15.71
N LYS A 239 14.88 3.72 16.89
CA LYS A 239 15.62 4.02 18.12
C LYS A 239 14.94 3.40 19.34
N GLU A 240 15.72 2.69 20.15
CA GLU A 240 15.29 2.22 21.46
C GLU A 240 15.11 3.41 22.43
N LEU A 241 14.07 3.34 23.24
CA LEU A 241 13.69 4.33 24.24
C LEU A 241 14.04 3.80 25.62
N GLU A 242 14.95 4.48 26.30
CA GLU A 242 15.34 4.12 27.66
C GLU A 242 14.62 5.02 28.69
N ASN A 243 14.01 4.39 29.69
CA ASN A 243 13.42 5.07 30.86
C ASN A 243 12.26 6.02 30.55
N ILE A 244 11.47 5.74 29.51
CA ILE A 244 10.23 6.49 29.23
C ILE A 244 9.03 5.66 29.67
N SER A 245 8.43 6.06 30.78
CA SER A 245 7.24 5.39 31.32
C SER A 245 6.25 6.37 31.93
N VAL A 246 4.99 5.93 31.99
CA VAL A 246 3.88 6.66 32.60
C VAL A 246 3.19 5.74 33.60
N GLU A 247 3.13 6.19 34.85
CA GLU A 247 2.36 5.52 35.90
C GLU A 247 0.87 5.83 35.75
N THR A 248 0.05 4.79 35.72
CA THR A 248 -1.42 4.87 35.68
C THR A 248 -2.02 4.09 36.85
N GLU A 249 -3.33 4.25 37.10
CA GLU A 249 -4.02 3.46 38.13
C GLU A 249 -4.02 1.95 37.86
N GLU A 250 -3.91 1.54 36.59
CA GLU A 250 -3.94 0.13 36.16
C GLU A 250 -2.55 -0.47 35.94
N GLY A 251 -1.48 0.31 36.19
CA GLY A 251 -0.08 -0.08 36.07
C GLY A 251 0.75 0.88 35.22
N THR A 252 2.02 0.54 35.04
CA THR A 252 2.99 1.36 34.30
C THR A 252 2.94 1.05 32.80
N VAL A 253 2.75 2.08 31.98
CA VAL A 253 2.98 2.02 30.53
C VAL A 253 4.43 2.35 30.26
N THR A 254 5.17 1.49 29.55
CA THR A 254 6.59 1.70 29.23
C THR A 254 6.78 1.74 27.73
N LEU A 255 7.36 2.81 27.20
CA LEU A 255 7.69 2.94 25.77
C LEU A 255 9.05 2.30 25.52
N LYS A 256 9.17 1.52 24.43
CA LYS A 256 10.35 0.67 24.15
C LYS A 256 11.19 1.14 22.99
N ASP A 257 10.56 1.50 21.89
CA ASP A 257 11.23 1.92 20.66
C ASP A 257 10.31 2.82 19.86
N ILE A 258 10.92 3.67 19.04
CA ILE A 258 10.22 4.50 18.06
C ILE A 258 10.72 4.15 16.67
N PHE A 259 9.75 3.98 15.77
CA PHE A 259 9.93 3.89 14.34
C PHE A 259 9.26 5.12 13.70
N LEU A 260 10.01 5.86 12.88
CA LEU A 260 9.50 7.07 12.25
C LEU A 260 10.16 7.29 10.89
N ASN A 261 9.33 7.45 9.87
CA ASN A 261 9.70 8.03 8.58
C ASN A 261 8.50 8.79 8.01
N LYS A 262 8.57 9.16 6.72
CA LYS A 262 7.51 9.96 6.09
C LYS A 262 6.21 9.18 5.85
N LEU A 263 6.25 7.85 5.79
CA LEU A 263 5.08 7.01 5.51
C LEU A 263 4.33 6.63 6.78
N GLN A 264 5.05 6.49 7.90
CA GLN A 264 4.47 6.01 9.14
C GLN A 264 5.28 6.39 10.37
N SER A 265 4.60 6.39 11.51
CA SER A 265 5.24 6.41 12.81
C SER A 265 4.56 5.46 13.78
N SER A 266 5.37 4.75 14.55
CA SER A 266 4.90 3.90 15.63
C SER A 266 5.84 3.94 16.83
N ILE A 267 5.28 3.76 18.02
CA ILE A 267 6.03 3.61 19.27
C ILE A 267 5.60 2.30 19.93
N SER A 268 6.52 1.36 20.07
CA SER A 268 6.24 0.09 20.75
C SER A 268 6.17 0.31 22.26
N ALA A 269 5.30 -0.44 22.95
CA ALA A 269 5.09 -0.27 24.38
C ALA A 269 4.80 -1.58 25.11
N ASP A 270 5.13 -1.63 26.40
CA ASP A 270 4.49 -2.52 27.37
C ASP A 270 3.30 -1.80 27.98
N VAL A 271 2.11 -2.39 27.83
CA VAL A 271 0.86 -1.83 28.34
C VAL A 271 0.22 -2.82 29.33
N PRO A 272 -0.15 -2.38 30.54
CA PRO A 272 -0.85 -3.23 31.50
C PRO A 272 -2.17 -3.75 30.94
N GLU A 273 -2.46 -5.04 31.17
CA GLU A 273 -3.65 -5.71 30.65
C GLU A 273 -4.96 -4.99 30.97
N LYS A 274 -5.10 -4.56 32.24
CA LYS A 274 -6.31 -3.89 32.71
C LYS A 274 -6.51 -2.50 32.12
N LEU A 275 -5.45 -1.87 31.59
CA LEU A 275 -5.54 -0.52 31.04
C LEU A 275 -6.31 -0.55 29.72
N PHE A 276 -5.85 -1.33 28.74
CA PHE A 276 -6.50 -1.42 27.43
C PHE A 276 -7.84 -2.18 27.46
N GLN A 277 -8.13 -2.93 28.53
CA GLN A 277 -9.45 -3.55 28.73
C GLN A 277 -10.52 -2.56 29.18
N LYS A 278 -10.13 -1.39 29.71
CA LYS A 278 -11.04 -0.41 30.30
C LYS A 278 -11.08 0.92 29.55
N TYR A 279 -10.02 1.22 28.81
CA TYR A 279 -9.81 2.51 28.20
C TYR A 279 -9.35 2.37 26.77
N ASP A 280 -9.84 3.26 25.92
CA ASP A 280 -9.08 3.68 24.75
C ASP A 280 -7.86 4.47 25.22
N VAL A 281 -6.72 4.22 24.59
CA VAL A 281 -5.43 4.77 25.00
C VAL A 281 -4.78 5.47 23.83
N GLU A 282 -4.40 6.73 24.02
CA GLU A 282 -3.71 7.54 23.01
C GLU A 282 -2.46 8.23 23.58
N LEU A 283 -1.49 8.48 22.71
CA LEU A 283 -0.44 9.49 22.96
C LEU A 283 -0.76 10.71 22.11
N ARG A 284 -0.80 11.89 22.72
CA ARG A 284 -1.02 13.16 22.01
C ARG A 284 0.07 14.17 22.34
N GLY A 285 0.39 15.04 21.39
CA GLY A 285 1.36 16.09 21.64
C GLY A 285 1.78 16.83 20.38
N THR A 286 3.05 17.24 20.35
CA THR A 286 3.64 17.98 19.24
C THR A 286 5.06 17.53 18.94
N ASP A 287 5.46 17.64 17.68
CA ASP A 287 6.87 17.57 17.32
C ASP A 287 7.61 18.90 17.56
N SER A 288 8.93 18.90 17.44
CA SER A 288 9.76 20.10 17.65
C SER A 288 9.52 21.23 16.64
N LYS A 289 8.83 20.96 15.53
CA LYS A 289 8.43 21.96 14.53
C LYS A 289 7.03 22.52 14.79
N GLY A 290 6.33 21.99 15.80
CA GLY A 290 5.01 22.44 16.23
C GLY A 290 3.85 21.73 15.53
N ASN A 291 4.11 20.68 14.75
CA ASN A 291 3.05 19.86 14.18
C ASN A 291 2.37 19.07 15.30
N LYS A 292 1.04 18.98 15.27
CA LYS A 292 0.29 18.11 16.17
C LYS A 292 0.55 16.65 15.83
N VAL A 293 0.64 15.83 16.87
CA VAL A 293 0.90 14.40 16.74
C VAL A 293 -0.08 13.62 17.62
N ARG A 294 -0.66 12.57 17.05
CA ARG A 294 -1.56 11.65 17.75
C ARG A 294 -1.24 10.22 17.37
N TYR A 295 -1.14 9.37 18.39
CA TYR A 295 -1.03 7.93 18.24
C TYR A 295 -2.15 7.23 18.99
N GLU A 296 -2.73 6.22 18.36
CA GLU A 296 -3.69 5.30 18.94
C GLU A 296 -3.00 4.00 19.33
N LEU A 297 -3.33 3.47 20.51
CA LEU A 297 -2.83 2.16 20.92
C LEU A 297 -3.49 1.05 20.09
N LYS A 298 -2.67 0.26 19.38
CA LYS A 298 -3.12 -0.88 18.59
C LYS A 298 -2.33 -2.13 18.98
N ASP A 299 -3.01 -3.27 18.91
CA ASP A 299 -2.33 -4.55 18.90
C ASP A 299 -1.77 -4.79 17.50
N ASP A 300 -0.47 -5.00 17.42
CA ASP A 300 0.32 -5.19 16.21
C ASP A 300 0.86 -6.63 16.12
N ALA A 301 0.30 -7.55 16.89
CA ALA A 301 0.60 -8.96 16.76
C ALA A 301 -0.05 -9.51 15.48
N GLU A 302 0.65 -10.45 14.84
CA GLU A 302 0.08 -11.22 13.73
C GLU A 302 -1.28 -11.80 14.12
N THR A 303 -2.23 -11.86 13.18
CA THR A 303 -3.64 -12.18 13.47
C THR A 303 -3.82 -13.53 14.16
N GLU A 304 -2.95 -14.51 13.86
CA GLU A 304 -2.99 -15.85 14.49
C GLU A 304 -2.14 -15.96 15.77
N ALA A 305 -1.44 -14.89 16.18
CA ALA A 305 -0.57 -14.90 17.34
C ALA A 305 -1.37 -14.84 18.66
N ILE A 306 -0.93 -15.62 19.65
CA ILE A 306 -1.54 -15.65 20.99
C ILE A 306 -0.99 -14.51 21.87
N SER A 307 0.19 -13.99 21.55
CA SER A 307 0.81 -12.86 22.26
C SER A 307 0.34 -11.53 21.72
N ARG A 308 0.09 -10.57 22.60
CA ARG A 308 -0.16 -9.16 22.23
C ARG A 308 1.15 -8.43 21.97
N VAL A 309 1.18 -7.56 20.98
CA VAL A 309 2.31 -6.67 20.68
C VAL A 309 1.78 -5.24 20.60
N TRP A 310 1.89 -4.50 21.69
CA TRP A 310 1.31 -3.15 21.75
C TRP A 310 2.18 -2.12 21.04
N LYS A 311 1.57 -1.39 20.11
CA LYS A 311 2.17 -0.21 19.48
C LYS A 311 1.19 0.95 19.45
N PHE A 312 1.69 2.12 19.81
CA PHE A 312 1.05 3.38 19.50
C PHE A 312 1.33 3.70 18.03
N LYS A 313 0.29 3.75 17.18
CA LYS A 313 0.41 4.03 15.74
C LYS A 313 -0.33 5.31 15.39
N THR A 314 0.26 6.11 14.50
CA THR A 314 -0.46 7.26 13.92
C THR A 314 -1.64 6.74 13.09
N ASP A 315 -2.83 7.28 13.33
CA ASP A 315 -4.00 6.93 12.53
C ASP A 315 -3.89 7.62 11.16
N PHE A 316 -3.68 6.81 10.11
CA PHE A 316 -3.59 7.30 8.74
C PHE A 316 -4.97 7.67 8.16
N TRP A 317 -6.05 7.15 8.75
CA TRP A 317 -7.38 7.10 8.11
C TRP A 317 -8.44 7.97 8.79
N ARG A 318 -8.10 8.70 9.85
CA ARG A 318 -9.07 9.50 10.61
C ARG A 318 -9.78 10.59 9.80
N THR A 319 -9.35 10.86 8.57
CA THR A 319 -9.90 11.89 7.68
C THR A 319 -10.15 11.37 6.27
N CYS A 320 -10.99 10.33 6.14
CA CYS A 320 -11.65 10.07 4.85
C CYS A 320 -13.17 9.90 4.92
N GLY A 321 -13.81 10.11 6.10
CA GLY A 321 -15.22 9.75 6.29
C GLY A 321 -16.09 10.69 7.12
N SER A 322 -15.63 11.84 7.59
CA SER A 322 -16.47 12.76 8.36
C SER A 322 -16.18 14.21 7.97
N ALA A 323 -17.11 14.76 7.19
CA ALA A 323 -17.33 16.17 6.90
C ALA A 323 -16.29 17.16 7.45
N GLY A 324 -15.42 17.67 6.58
CA GLY A 324 -15.10 19.10 6.57
C GLY A 324 -13.74 19.57 7.08
N ASP A 325 -12.83 18.69 7.50
CA ASP A 325 -11.45 19.11 7.79
C ASP A 325 -10.44 18.24 7.02
N ASP A 326 -9.77 18.88 6.04
CA ASP A 326 -8.59 18.39 5.31
C ASP A 326 -7.35 18.25 6.22
N GLU A 327 -7.50 17.82 7.48
CA GLU A 327 -6.36 17.62 8.37
C GLU A 327 -5.69 16.28 8.02
N ARG A 328 -4.51 16.41 7.40
CA ARG A 328 -3.55 15.33 7.13
C ARG A 328 -3.34 14.49 8.41
N PRO A 329 -3.05 13.18 8.30
CA PRO A 329 -2.64 12.35 9.42
C PRO A 329 -1.64 13.08 10.33
N GLU A 330 -1.87 13.04 11.65
CA GLU A 330 -1.03 13.66 12.68
C GLU A 330 0.32 12.90 12.85
N ILE A 331 1.06 12.72 11.75
CA ILE A 331 2.39 12.08 11.71
C ILE A 331 3.45 13.14 12.03
N PRO A 332 4.41 12.85 12.91
CA PRO A 332 5.51 13.76 13.15
C PRO A 332 6.35 14.02 11.90
N ASP A 333 6.89 15.23 11.77
CA ASP A 333 7.88 15.52 10.74
C ASP A 333 9.17 14.72 11.04
N PRO A 334 9.67 13.87 10.11
CA PRO A 334 10.87 13.06 10.36
C PRO A 334 12.15 13.87 10.56
N ASP A 335 12.18 15.14 10.15
CA ASP A 335 13.30 16.05 10.38
C ASP A 335 13.13 16.85 11.69
N SER A 336 12.14 16.55 12.52
CA SER A 336 12.05 17.08 13.88
C SER A 336 13.16 16.49 14.78
N GLU A 337 13.54 17.23 15.82
CA GLU A 337 14.57 16.83 16.80
C GLU A 337 13.98 15.98 17.94
N TYR A 338 12.75 16.28 18.35
CA TYR A 338 12.07 15.61 19.45
C TYR A 338 10.54 15.63 19.29
N LEU A 339 9.88 14.75 20.02
CA LEU A 339 8.43 14.74 20.27
C LEU A 339 8.17 15.07 21.74
N GLU A 340 7.19 15.91 22.02
CA GLU A 340 6.62 16.10 23.36
C GLU A 340 5.23 15.48 23.40
N LEU A 341 5.07 14.38 24.11
CA LEU A 341 3.84 13.58 24.16
C LEU A 341 3.28 13.48 25.57
N GLN A 342 1.99 13.17 25.68
CA GLN A 342 1.33 12.84 26.94
C GLN A 342 0.32 11.71 26.70
N LEU A 343 0.13 10.86 27.71
CA LEU A 343 -0.83 9.77 27.66
C LEU A 343 -2.25 10.30 27.91
N TYR A 344 -3.21 9.87 27.11
CA TYR A 344 -4.62 10.17 27.27
C TYR A 344 -5.42 8.88 27.35
N LEU A 345 -6.38 8.84 28.27
CA LEU A 345 -7.32 7.74 28.46
C LEU A 345 -8.75 8.22 28.24
N LYS A 346 -9.54 7.43 27.53
CA LYS A 346 -10.99 7.59 27.44
C LYS A 346 -11.65 6.31 27.92
N SER A 347 -12.58 6.41 28.86
CA SER A 347 -13.26 5.25 29.42
C SER A 347 -14.24 4.67 28.41
N ASP A 348 -14.20 3.36 28.22
CA ASP A 348 -15.23 2.65 27.46
C ASP A 348 -16.53 2.64 28.27
N ALA A 349 -17.55 3.36 27.78
CA ALA A 349 -18.87 3.47 28.42
C ALA A 349 -19.60 2.12 28.56
N ILE A 350 -19.10 1.05 27.92
CA ILE A 350 -19.68 -0.30 27.96
C ILE A 350 -19.53 -0.95 29.35
N ILE A 351 -18.51 -0.59 30.14
CA ILE A 351 -18.28 -1.25 31.44
C ILE A 351 -19.21 -0.70 32.55
N GLU A 352 -19.68 0.53 32.47
CA GLU A 352 -20.55 1.10 33.52
C GLU A 352 -21.97 0.49 33.57
N ASN A 353 -22.44 -0.16 32.51
CA ASN A 353 -23.81 -0.70 32.43
C ASN A 353 -23.96 -2.18 32.81
N ASN A 354 -22.90 -2.89 33.19
CA ASN A 354 -22.98 -4.30 33.62
C ASN A 354 -23.47 -4.49 35.07
N VAL A 355 -24.37 -3.62 35.54
CA VAL A 355 -25.23 -3.88 36.70
C VAL A 355 -26.57 -4.45 36.21
N ILE A 356 -26.58 -5.77 36.03
CA ILE A 356 -27.71 -6.70 36.20
C ILE A 356 -29.08 -6.23 35.67
N LYS A 357 -29.47 -6.72 34.49
CA LYS A 357 -30.80 -7.30 34.28
C LYS A 357 -30.71 -8.54 33.40
N ARG A 358 -30.76 -9.73 34.02
CA ARG A 358 -31.15 -10.96 33.31
C ARG A 358 -32.62 -10.80 32.92
N TYR A 359 -32.89 -10.81 31.63
CA TYR A 359 -34.19 -11.21 31.12
C TYR A 359 -33.97 -12.50 30.34
N ASP A 360 -34.75 -13.53 30.70
CA ASP A 360 -34.83 -14.78 29.97
C ASP A 360 -35.31 -14.47 28.54
N LEU A 361 -34.54 -14.90 27.54
CA LEU A 361 -34.90 -14.77 26.13
C LEU A 361 -35.40 -16.13 25.64
N ASP A 362 -36.72 -16.23 25.48
CA ASP A 362 -37.33 -17.13 24.51
C ASP A 362 -37.25 -16.47 23.12
N ASP A 363 -36.84 -17.28 22.15
CA ASP A 363 -36.91 -17.23 20.67
C ASP A 363 -37.10 -15.90 19.91
N ASP A 364 -36.27 -15.76 18.87
CA ASP A 364 -36.43 -14.95 17.66
C ASP A 364 -36.59 -13.43 17.81
N THR A 365 -35.48 -12.69 17.83
CA THR A 365 -35.46 -11.30 17.36
C THR A 365 -34.09 -10.96 16.76
N TYR A 366 -34.10 -10.51 15.49
CA TYR A 366 -32.95 -9.91 14.83
C TYR A 366 -32.42 -8.76 15.68
N ALA A 367 -31.14 -8.79 16.04
CA ALA A 367 -30.45 -7.61 16.55
C ALA A 367 -30.19 -6.69 15.36
N GLU A 368 -31.02 -5.65 15.19
CA GLU A 368 -30.59 -4.45 14.49
C GLU A 368 -29.52 -3.79 15.36
N GLU A 369 -28.25 -4.00 15.01
CA GLU A 369 -27.19 -3.13 15.49
C GLU A 369 -27.41 -1.75 14.86
N GLU A 370 -28.02 -0.84 15.62
CA GLU A 370 -27.97 0.59 15.30
C GLU A 370 -26.49 1.01 15.33
N GLY A 371 -25.88 1.05 14.14
CA GLY A 371 -24.59 1.67 13.93
C GLY A 371 -24.66 3.12 14.41
N LYS A 372 -24.06 3.39 15.58
CA LYS A 372 -23.92 4.76 16.06
C LYS A 372 -22.99 5.50 15.11
N VAL A 373 -23.57 6.49 14.46
CA VAL A 373 -22.83 7.54 13.75
C VAL A 373 -21.84 8.14 14.75
N TYR A 374 -20.54 7.94 14.51
CA TYR A 374 -19.48 8.55 15.28
C TYR A 374 -19.51 10.06 15.02
N ASP A 375 -19.89 10.83 16.03
CA ASP A 375 -19.76 12.29 15.97
C ASP A 375 -18.29 12.62 16.21
N ALA A 376 -17.59 13.02 15.15
CA ALA A 376 -16.23 13.52 15.21
C ALA A 376 -16.25 14.89 15.91
N GLY A 377 -15.95 14.93 17.20
CA GLY A 377 -15.75 16.23 17.86
C GLY A 377 -15.68 16.30 19.38
N ASP A 378 -16.08 15.27 20.14
CA ASP A 378 -16.07 15.41 21.60
C ASP A 378 -14.77 14.92 22.26
N ASP A 379 -13.73 15.75 22.18
CA ASP A 379 -12.47 15.58 22.89
C ASP A 379 -12.62 15.75 24.43
N SER A 380 -13.81 16.10 24.95
CA SER A 380 -14.03 16.34 26.38
C SER A 380 -14.01 15.07 27.24
N GLU A 381 -14.14 13.90 26.62
CA GLU A 381 -14.14 12.60 27.31
C GLU A 381 -12.72 12.07 27.60
N TRP A 382 -11.68 12.61 26.92
CA TRP A 382 -10.29 12.19 27.09
C TRP A 382 -9.63 12.87 28.28
N LYS A 383 -8.96 12.08 29.13
CA LYS A 383 -8.25 12.58 30.31
C LYS A 383 -6.75 12.36 30.16
N ALA A 384 -5.98 13.43 30.31
CA ALA A 384 -4.53 13.37 30.36
C ALA A 384 -4.05 12.65 31.63
N VAL A 385 -3.07 11.75 31.49
CA VAL A 385 -2.50 10.95 32.57
C VAL A 385 -0.98 11.09 32.58
N GLY A 386 -0.42 11.26 33.78
CA GLY A 386 1.02 11.44 33.97
C GLY A 386 1.54 12.80 33.49
N GLU A 387 2.87 12.96 33.57
CA GLU A 387 3.57 14.12 33.05
C GLU A 387 3.79 14.01 31.54
N LYS A 388 4.06 15.15 30.89
CA LYS A 388 4.53 15.17 29.51
C LYS A 388 5.89 14.50 29.43
N MET A 389 6.07 13.63 28.44
CA MET A 389 7.33 12.98 28.12
C MET A 389 7.93 13.59 26.87
N ARG A 390 9.27 13.57 26.81
CA ARG A 390 10.02 13.99 25.63
C ARG A 390 10.77 12.81 25.05
N ILE A 391 10.60 12.58 23.76
CA ILE A 391 11.30 11.56 22.98
C ILE A 391 12.23 12.27 22.01
N ASP A 392 13.54 12.19 22.20
CA ASP A 392 14.51 12.71 21.23
C ASP A 392 14.63 11.74 20.05
N ILE A 393 14.34 12.22 18.84
CA ILE A 393 14.30 11.41 17.59
C ILE A 393 15.51 11.65 16.68
N ARG A 394 16.37 12.64 16.99
CA ARG A 394 17.62 12.92 16.28
C ARG A 394 18.83 12.97 17.21
#